data_AF-A0A250ISP3-F1
#
_entry.id   AF-A0A250ISP3-F1
#
_cell.length_a   1.000
_cell.length_b   1.000
_cell.length_c   1.000
_cell.angle_alpha   90.00
_cell.angle_beta   90.00
_cell.angle_gamma   90.00
#
_symmetry.space_group_name_H-M   'P 1'
#
loop_
_entity.id
_entity.type
_entity.pdbx_description
1 polymer ?
#
loop_
_entity_poly.entity_id
_entity_poly.type
_entity_poly.pdbx_seq_one_letter_code
_entity_poly.pdbx_strand_id
1 'polypeptide(L)'
;MGRLTSAKKKKKKKVKGPTETTKLADDVVDTSTEDEEEGGSILGKLYNHKLDFLDRLGSLNLVSTCCFKLKLSNGTSSESKHHITFVELDADEQKVAADRVQAEHSLTEQAEFPEATHFIVSDMTPTGHDQSAIGVIATYLEHRYGTSESFPVAAIHRSLFDEIRRRSNREGTWDDLDLLLKQKGVSRSDFEKLLSKVHPRRDAESQWLELSKELESASIPVRRRIRIGNFWHRYRVERIDESNEILQRRRDAVVAVIEQLIMAGIEDVSTVLSEVSAKIPADQSFDSDYTCAMALYEFCNIEDPVVQKTHPQPSEEAP
;
A
#
# COMPACT_ATOMS: atom_id res chain seq x y z
N MET A 1 -5.51 -56.10 -50.13
CA MET A 1 -4.70 -54.94 -49.69
C MET A 1 -5.62 -53.72 -49.58
N GLY A 2 -6.07 -53.39 -48.38
CA GLY A 2 -6.98 -52.26 -48.12
C GLY A 2 -6.71 -51.73 -46.72
N ARG A 3 -6.39 -50.44 -46.64
CA ARG A 3 -5.69 -49.78 -45.55
C ARG A 3 -6.51 -49.62 -44.27
N LEU A 4 -5.79 -49.76 -43.15
CA LEU A 4 -6.14 -49.31 -41.82
C LEU A 4 -6.36 -47.79 -41.73
N THR A 5 -7.45 -47.42 -41.06
CA THR A 5 -7.62 -46.39 -40.01
C THR A 5 -6.75 -45.12 -40.04
N SER A 6 -7.38 -43.94 -40.02
CA SER A 6 -7.43 -43.04 -38.84
C SER A 6 -7.87 -41.63 -39.26
N ALA A 7 -9.06 -41.20 -38.81
CA ALA A 7 -9.50 -39.82 -38.88
C ALA A 7 -9.81 -39.32 -37.46
N LYS A 8 -8.82 -38.64 -36.85
CA LYS A 8 -8.95 -37.90 -35.59
C LYS A 8 -9.97 -36.77 -35.76
N LYS A 9 -11.15 -36.90 -35.16
CA LYS A 9 -12.11 -35.80 -34.99
C LYS A 9 -11.79 -35.08 -33.68
N LYS A 10 -11.06 -33.96 -33.76
CA LYS A 10 -10.84 -33.02 -32.65
C LYS A 10 -12.19 -32.44 -32.20
N LYS A 11 -12.65 -32.78 -30.99
CA LYS A 11 -13.70 -32.03 -30.29
C LYS A 11 -13.09 -30.72 -29.78
N LYS A 12 -13.57 -29.58 -30.30
CA LYS A 12 -13.24 -28.25 -29.78
C LYS A 12 -13.79 -28.13 -28.35
N LYS A 13 -12.91 -27.97 -27.37
CA LYS A 13 -13.23 -27.56 -25.99
C LYS A 13 -13.71 -26.11 -26.06
N LYS A 14 -14.99 -25.87 -25.76
CA LYS A 14 -15.55 -24.52 -25.67
C LYS A 14 -15.18 -23.98 -24.28
N VAL A 15 -14.27 -23.00 -24.23
CA VAL A 15 -13.90 -22.29 -23.00
C VAL A 15 -15.12 -21.48 -22.55
N LYS A 16 -15.65 -21.81 -21.38
CA LYS A 16 -16.71 -21.05 -20.69
C LYS A 16 -15.98 -20.11 -19.71
N GLY A 17 -16.21 -18.80 -19.83
CA GLY A 17 -15.65 -17.79 -18.91
C GLY A 17 -16.28 -17.86 -17.51
N PRO A 18 -15.71 -17.14 -16.52
CA PRO A 18 -16.07 -17.29 -15.12
C PRO A 18 -17.41 -16.59 -14.87
N THR A 19 -18.44 -17.39 -14.65
CA THR A 19 -19.70 -16.96 -14.03
C THR A 19 -19.91 -17.89 -12.86
N GLU A 20 -19.12 -17.70 -11.81
CA GLU A 20 -19.31 -18.38 -10.54
C GLU A 20 -19.89 -17.36 -9.57
N THR A 21 -21.08 -17.68 -9.09
CA THR A 21 -21.86 -16.87 -8.18
C THR A 21 -22.09 -17.72 -6.96
N THR A 22 -21.36 -17.45 -5.88
CA THR A 22 -21.35 -18.21 -4.63
C THR A 22 -22.73 -18.23 -3.99
N LYS A 23 -23.39 -19.40 -3.98
CA LYS A 23 -24.55 -19.63 -3.11
C LYS A 23 -24.05 -19.87 -1.69
N LEU A 24 -24.79 -19.42 -0.67
CA LEU A 24 -24.53 -19.91 0.69
C LEU A 24 -24.60 -21.45 0.76
N ALA A 25 -25.41 -22.04 -0.13
CA ALA A 25 -25.48 -23.48 -0.35
C ALA A 25 -24.25 -24.10 -1.04
N ASP A 26 -23.44 -23.32 -1.76
CA ASP A 26 -22.25 -23.82 -2.48
C ASP A 26 -20.97 -23.65 -1.64
N ASP A 27 -20.88 -22.68 -0.72
CA ASP A 27 -19.89 -22.71 0.39
C ASP A 27 -20.27 -23.74 1.48
N VAL A 28 -21.42 -24.39 1.28
CA VAL A 28 -21.99 -25.51 2.02
C VAL A 28 -21.82 -26.84 1.26
N VAL A 29 -21.30 -26.82 0.03
CA VAL A 29 -21.02 -28.03 -0.77
C VAL A 29 -19.52 -28.10 -1.04
N ASP A 30 -18.92 -28.99 -0.28
CA ASP A 30 -17.76 -29.80 -0.59
C ASP A 30 -17.16 -29.58 -2.01
N THR A 31 -16.09 -28.79 -2.08
CA THR A 31 -15.13 -28.86 -3.18
C THR A 31 -13.88 -29.59 -2.71
N SER A 32 -14.03 -30.74 -2.05
CA SER A 32 -12.96 -31.73 -2.02
C SER A 32 -13.18 -32.72 -3.17
N THR A 33 -12.37 -32.53 -4.21
CA THR A 33 -11.83 -33.67 -4.92
C THR A 33 -11.18 -34.57 -3.86
N GLU A 34 -11.72 -35.78 -3.70
CA GLU A 34 -11.07 -36.97 -3.11
C GLU A 34 -9.90 -36.64 -2.18
N ASP A 35 -10.18 -36.38 -0.89
CA ASP A 35 -9.36 -36.82 0.25
C ASP A 35 -10.07 -36.43 1.56
N GLU A 36 -10.25 -37.40 2.45
CA GLU A 36 -10.83 -37.26 3.78
C GLU A 36 -9.93 -36.36 4.67
N GLU A 37 -10.35 -35.14 4.98
CA GLU A 37 -9.78 -34.35 6.07
C GLU A 37 -10.88 -33.68 6.91
N GLU A 38 -10.70 -33.70 8.24
CA GLU A 38 -11.51 -33.11 9.32
C GLU A 38 -11.68 -31.58 9.17
N GLY A 39 -12.36 -31.11 8.14
CA GLY A 39 -12.53 -29.69 7.86
C GLY A 39 -13.99 -29.25 7.98
N GLY A 40 -14.38 -28.71 9.14
CA GLY A 40 -15.70 -28.08 9.32
C GLY A 40 -16.01 -26.98 8.28
N SER A 41 -17.27 -26.55 8.19
CA SER A 41 -17.70 -25.52 7.24
C SER A 41 -16.96 -24.20 7.47
N ILE A 42 -16.96 -23.29 6.49
CA ILE A 42 -16.30 -21.98 6.64
C ILE A 42 -16.87 -21.22 7.86
N LEU A 43 -18.18 -21.27 8.06
CA LEU A 43 -18.84 -20.71 9.24
C LEU A 43 -18.48 -21.47 10.52
N GLY A 44 -18.38 -22.80 10.47
CA GLY A 44 -17.91 -23.60 11.60
C GLY A 44 -16.49 -23.26 12.03
N LYS A 45 -15.57 -23.09 11.08
CA LYS A 45 -14.19 -22.65 11.32
C LYS A 45 -14.14 -21.22 11.88
N LEU A 46 -14.95 -20.32 11.35
CA LEU A 46 -15.08 -18.96 11.90
C LEU A 46 -15.63 -18.99 13.33
N TYR A 47 -16.56 -19.91 13.61
CA TYR A 47 -17.12 -20.10 14.94
C TYR A 47 -16.14 -20.72 15.94
N ASN A 48 -15.20 -21.56 15.50
CA ASN A 48 -14.11 -22.04 16.36
C ASN A 48 -13.34 -20.88 17.01
N HIS A 49 -13.09 -19.80 16.26
CA HIS A 49 -12.47 -18.61 16.85
C HIS A 49 -13.32 -17.96 17.94
N LYS A 50 -14.65 -18.03 17.85
CA LYS A 50 -15.51 -17.59 18.96
C LYS A 50 -15.29 -18.46 20.19
N LEU A 51 -15.19 -19.79 20.03
CA LEU A 51 -14.97 -20.73 21.12
C LEU A 51 -13.60 -20.56 21.77
N ASP A 52 -12.56 -20.31 20.96
CA ASP A 52 -11.18 -20.14 21.45
C ASP A 52 -10.96 -18.78 22.14
N PHE A 53 -11.69 -17.74 21.72
CA PHE A 53 -11.43 -16.35 22.12
C PHE A 53 -12.63 -15.64 22.79
N LEU A 54 -13.57 -16.40 23.38
CA LEU A 54 -14.84 -15.95 24.00
C LEU A 54 -14.86 -14.49 24.48
N ASP A 55 -14.02 -14.15 25.47
CA ASP A 55 -14.06 -12.84 26.15
C ASP A 55 -13.31 -11.71 25.41
N ARG A 56 -12.62 -12.02 24.32
CA ARG A 56 -11.77 -11.08 23.56
C ARG A 56 -12.27 -10.82 22.15
N LEU A 57 -13.36 -11.47 21.76
CA LEU A 57 -13.88 -11.40 20.41
C LEU A 57 -14.77 -10.17 20.23
N GLY A 58 -14.30 -9.19 19.44
CA GLY A 58 -15.10 -8.01 19.11
C GLY A 58 -16.12 -8.26 17.99
N SER A 59 -15.75 -9.03 16.96
CA SER A 59 -16.60 -9.33 15.81
C SER A 59 -16.12 -10.58 15.07
N LEU A 60 -17.05 -11.23 14.35
CA LEU A 60 -16.74 -12.30 13.40
C LEU A 60 -16.95 -11.77 11.99
N ASN A 61 -15.93 -11.84 11.13
CA ASN A 61 -16.00 -11.27 9.79
C ASN A 61 -15.70 -12.35 8.75
N LEU A 62 -16.71 -12.68 7.94
CA LEU A 62 -16.52 -13.49 6.74
C LEU A 62 -16.33 -12.55 5.55
N VAL A 63 -15.13 -12.53 4.99
CA VAL A 63 -14.77 -11.66 3.87
C VAL A 63 -14.68 -12.47 2.58
N SER A 64 -15.39 -12.05 1.54
CA SER A 64 -15.36 -12.67 0.21
C SER A 64 -15.13 -11.62 -0.86
N THR A 65 -14.54 -12.01 -1.99
CA THR A 65 -14.46 -11.16 -3.20
C THR A 65 -15.67 -11.33 -4.11
N CYS A 66 -16.55 -12.27 -3.76
CA CYS A 66 -17.78 -12.55 -4.48
C CYS A 66 -18.98 -12.13 -3.62
N CYS A 67 -20.08 -11.76 -4.27
CA CYS A 67 -21.30 -11.44 -3.56
C CYS A 67 -21.87 -12.66 -2.84
N PHE A 68 -22.47 -12.43 -1.67
CA PHE A 68 -23.18 -13.47 -0.94
C PHE A 68 -24.60 -13.61 -1.46
N LYS A 69 -25.06 -14.84 -1.65
CA LYS A 69 -26.47 -15.16 -1.90
C LYS A 69 -27.13 -15.60 -0.61
N LEU A 70 -27.52 -14.60 0.16
CA LEU A 70 -28.21 -14.71 1.44
C LEU A 70 -29.65 -14.23 1.30
N LYS A 71 -30.59 -14.88 1.97
CA LYS A 71 -31.93 -14.32 2.09
C LYS A 71 -31.97 -13.36 3.26
N LEU A 72 -32.49 -12.16 3.00
CA LEU A 72 -32.55 -11.07 3.96
C LEU A 72 -33.99 -10.93 4.48
N SER A 73 -34.11 -10.59 5.75
CA SER A 73 -35.40 -10.34 6.42
C SER A 73 -36.24 -9.26 5.75
N ASN A 74 -35.59 -8.26 5.14
CA ASN A 74 -36.23 -7.16 4.43
C ASN A 74 -36.61 -7.48 2.97
N GLY A 75 -36.34 -8.69 2.48
CA GLY A 75 -36.62 -9.13 1.11
C GLY A 75 -35.76 -8.49 0.02
N THR A 76 -34.73 -7.71 0.38
CA THR A 76 -33.80 -7.12 -0.58
C THR A 76 -32.77 -8.14 -1.08
N SER A 77 -32.20 -7.91 -2.26
CA SER A 77 -31.14 -8.77 -2.81
C SER A 77 -29.84 -8.58 -2.01
N SER A 78 -29.32 -9.68 -1.47
CA SER A 78 -27.99 -9.73 -0.85
C SER A 78 -26.87 -9.54 -1.88
N GLU A 79 -27.10 -9.92 -3.13
CA GLU A 79 -26.07 -9.85 -4.19
C GLU A 79 -25.63 -8.40 -4.52
N SER A 80 -26.45 -7.41 -4.14
CA SER A 80 -26.16 -5.98 -4.32
C SER A 80 -25.54 -5.30 -3.10
N LYS A 81 -25.34 -6.02 -1.98
CA LYS A 81 -24.82 -5.45 -0.73
C LYS A 81 -23.35 -5.83 -0.54
N HIS A 82 -22.53 -4.84 -0.20
CA HIS A 82 -21.13 -5.05 0.19
C HIS A 82 -20.96 -5.44 1.65
N HIS A 83 -21.99 -5.21 2.47
CA HIS A 83 -21.97 -5.52 3.89
C HIS A 83 -23.36 -5.99 4.32
N ILE A 84 -23.40 -7.14 5.00
CA ILE A 84 -24.60 -7.76 5.56
C ILE A 84 -24.26 -8.23 6.97
N THR A 85 -25.11 -7.93 7.94
CA THR A 85 -24.97 -8.48 9.31
C THR A 85 -25.77 -9.77 9.47
N PHE A 86 -25.35 -10.65 10.39
CA PHE A 86 -26.07 -11.91 10.63
C PHE A 86 -27.53 -11.70 11.05
N VAL A 87 -27.82 -10.61 11.76
CA VAL A 87 -29.17 -10.23 12.18
C VAL A 87 -30.05 -9.78 11.00
N GLU A 88 -29.46 -9.32 9.90
CA GLU A 88 -30.21 -8.96 8.68
C GLU A 88 -30.72 -10.18 7.90
N LEU A 89 -30.19 -11.37 8.18
CA LEU A 89 -30.64 -12.61 7.55
C LEU A 89 -32.08 -12.92 7.94
N ASP A 90 -32.81 -13.64 7.07
CA ASP A 90 -34.10 -14.17 7.47
C ASP A 90 -33.97 -15.24 8.57
N ALA A 91 -35.05 -15.46 9.33
CA ALA A 91 -35.03 -16.37 10.48
C ALA A 91 -34.74 -17.84 10.11
N ASP A 92 -35.12 -18.28 8.91
CA ASP A 92 -34.83 -19.63 8.43
C ASP A 92 -33.32 -19.77 8.12
N GLU A 93 -32.71 -18.79 7.45
CA GLU A 93 -31.25 -18.78 7.21
C GLU A 93 -30.44 -18.73 8.51
N GLN A 94 -30.85 -17.89 9.47
CA GLN A 94 -30.20 -17.82 10.79
C GLN A 94 -30.25 -19.17 11.51
N LYS A 95 -31.42 -19.83 11.48
CA LYS A 95 -31.62 -21.13 12.09
C LYS A 95 -30.80 -22.22 11.40
N VAL A 96 -30.77 -22.25 10.07
CA VAL A 96 -29.95 -23.21 9.31
C VAL A 96 -28.47 -23.07 9.66
N ALA A 97 -27.97 -21.84 9.76
CA ALA A 97 -26.58 -21.60 10.17
C ALA A 97 -26.32 -22.06 11.61
N ALA A 98 -27.20 -21.72 12.55
CA ALA A 98 -27.05 -22.08 13.95
C ALA A 98 -27.11 -23.59 14.19
N ASP A 99 -28.08 -24.28 13.57
CA ASP A 99 -28.27 -25.72 13.73
C ASP A 99 -27.08 -26.52 13.16
N ARG A 100 -26.48 -26.04 12.06
CA ARG A 100 -25.29 -26.68 11.48
C ARG A 100 -24.04 -26.46 12.30
N VAL A 101 -23.80 -25.24 12.78
CA VAL A 101 -22.66 -24.95 13.65
C VAL A 101 -22.79 -25.70 14.97
N GLN A 102 -24.00 -25.82 15.50
CA GLN A 102 -24.27 -26.66 16.67
C GLN A 102 -23.89 -28.13 16.42
N ALA A 103 -24.28 -28.69 15.26
CA ALA A 103 -23.95 -30.06 14.91
C ALA A 103 -22.44 -30.27 14.69
N GLU A 104 -21.76 -29.35 14.03
CA GLU A 104 -20.31 -29.41 13.78
C GLU A 104 -19.49 -29.38 15.08
N HIS A 105 -19.90 -28.57 16.05
CA HIS A 105 -19.18 -28.40 17.32
C HIS A 105 -19.77 -29.20 18.48
N SER A 106 -20.77 -30.05 18.21
CA SER A 106 -21.47 -30.83 19.24
C SER A 106 -21.96 -30.01 20.44
N LEU A 107 -22.46 -28.79 20.18
CA LEU A 107 -22.90 -27.87 21.23
C LEU A 107 -24.21 -28.36 21.87
N THR A 108 -24.29 -28.27 23.21
CA THR A 108 -25.49 -28.64 23.96
C THR A 108 -26.63 -27.63 23.76
N GLU A 109 -26.27 -26.38 23.51
CA GLU A 109 -27.19 -25.27 23.25
C GLU A 109 -27.06 -24.80 21.79
N GLN A 110 -28.06 -24.09 21.29
CA GLN A 110 -28.05 -23.56 19.93
C GLN A 110 -26.88 -22.58 19.76
N ALA A 111 -26.18 -22.67 18.64
CA ALA A 111 -25.03 -21.81 18.38
C ALA A 111 -25.46 -20.34 18.28
N GLU A 112 -25.08 -19.53 19.27
CA GLU A 112 -25.33 -18.09 19.23
C GLU A 112 -24.26 -17.39 18.39
N PHE A 113 -24.66 -16.58 17.42
CA PHE A 113 -23.74 -15.70 16.71
C PHE A 113 -23.73 -14.32 17.37
N PRO A 114 -22.56 -13.72 17.62
CA PRO A 114 -22.50 -12.32 18.04
C PRO A 114 -23.26 -11.42 17.06
N GLU A 115 -23.94 -10.39 17.54
CA GLU A 115 -24.58 -9.37 16.68
C GLU A 115 -23.58 -8.77 15.68
N ALA A 116 -22.31 -8.65 16.09
CA ALA A 116 -21.19 -8.23 15.27
C ALA A 116 -20.63 -9.36 14.37
N THR A 117 -21.49 -10.23 13.86
CA THR A 117 -21.14 -11.20 12.81
C THR A 117 -21.47 -10.60 11.45
N HIS A 118 -20.46 -10.45 10.61
CA HIS A 118 -20.52 -9.68 9.38
C HIS A 118 -20.11 -10.52 8.16
N PHE A 119 -20.85 -10.33 7.07
CA PHE A 119 -20.51 -10.80 5.72
C PHE A 119 -20.09 -9.60 4.90
N ILE A 120 -18.83 -9.56 4.46
CA ILE A 120 -18.21 -8.41 3.81
C ILE A 120 -17.76 -8.81 2.42
N VAL A 121 -18.27 -8.14 1.40
CA VAL A 121 -17.77 -8.25 0.03
C VAL A 121 -16.67 -7.22 -0.15
N SER A 122 -15.45 -7.69 -0.35
CA SER A 122 -14.30 -6.86 -0.63
C SER A 122 -14.15 -6.63 -2.13
N ASP A 123 -13.91 -5.37 -2.51
CA ASP A 123 -13.56 -5.00 -3.89
C ASP A 123 -12.11 -5.36 -4.25
N MET A 124 -11.36 -5.93 -3.30
CA MET A 124 -10.00 -6.39 -3.52
C MET A 124 -10.02 -7.64 -4.40
N THR A 125 -9.48 -7.53 -5.61
CA THR A 125 -9.29 -8.70 -6.47
C THR A 125 -8.23 -9.64 -5.84
N PRO A 126 -8.46 -10.97 -5.82
CA PRO A 126 -7.46 -11.93 -5.32
C PRO A 126 -6.12 -11.84 -6.07
N THR A 127 -6.18 -11.36 -7.32
CA THR A 127 -5.03 -11.09 -8.18
C THR A 127 -4.93 -9.58 -8.42
N GLY A 128 -3.72 -9.02 -8.36
CA GLY A 128 -3.51 -7.60 -8.63
C GLY A 128 -3.74 -6.65 -7.45
N HIS A 129 -3.65 -7.14 -6.21
CA HIS A 129 -3.70 -6.32 -5.00
C HIS A 129 -2.76 -5.09 -5.07
N ASP A 130 -1.60 -5.22 -5.71
CA ASP A 130 -0.63 -4.13 -5.88
C ASP A 130 -1.21 -3.00 -6.74
N GLN A 131 -1.90 -3.35 -7.83
CA GLN A 131 -2.50 -2.34 -8.71
C GLN A 131 -3.68 -1.65 -8.02
N SER A 132 -4.49 -2.41 -7.27
CA SER A 132 -5.59 -1.86 -6.48
C SER A 132 -5.07 -0.93 -5.39
N ALA A 133 -4.03 -1.32 -4.66
CA ALA A 133 -3.39 -0.50 -3.64
C ALA A 133 -2.76 0.78 -4.23
N ILE A 134 -2.07 0.67 -5.37
CA ILE A 134 -1.57 1.84 -6.11
C ILE A 134 -2.71 2.77 -6.50
N GLY A 135 -3.84 2.24 -7.00
CA GLY A 135 -5.02 3.03 -7.35
C GLY A 135 -5.61 3.76 -6.14
N VAL A 136 -5.76 3.07 -5.01
CA VAL A 136 -6.24 3.67 -3.76
C VAL A 136 -5.32 4.79 -3.28
N ILE A 137 -4.00 4.59 -3.33
CA ILE A 137 -3.02 5.63 -2.96
C ILE A 137 -3.12 6.83 -3.93
N ALA A 138 -3.23 6.59 -5.23
CA ALA A 138 -3.40 7.67 -6.22
C ALA A 138 -4.65 8.51 -5.91
N THR A 139 -5.80 7.86 -5.74
CA THR A 139 -7.07 8.52 -5.41
C THR A 139 -6.97 9.28 -4.08
N TYR A 140 -6.33 8.71 -3.06
CA TYR A 140 -6.10 9.40 -1.79
C TYR A 140 -5.28 10.69 -1.96
N LEU A 141 -4.19 10.63 -2.73
CA LEU A 141 -3.32 11.80 -2.98
C LEU A 141 -4.03 12.88 -3.78
N GLU A 142 -4.76 12.49 -4.83
CA GLU A 142 -5.58 13.42 -5.62
C GLU A 142 -6.63 14.13 -4.76
N HIS A 143 -7.31 13.40 -3.86
CA HIS A 143 -8.26 14.01 -2.93
C HIS A 143 -7.61 14.95 -1.92
N ARG A 144 -6.39 14.62 -1.46
CA ARG A 144 -5.71 15.37 -0.39
C ARG A 144 -5.00 16.62 -0.87
N TYR A 145 -4.41 16.57 -2.06
CA TYR A 145 -3.51 17.60 -2.61
C TYR A 145 -3.98 18.16 -3.97
N GLY A 146 -4.99 17.56 -4.60
CA GLY A 146 -5.48 17.95 -5.91
C GLY A 146 -4.81 17.19 -7.06
N THR A 147 -5.42 17.26 -8.25
CA THR A 147 -5.00 16.53 -9.47
C THR A 147 -3.84 17.18 -10.23
N SER A 148 -3.39 18.37 -9.84
CA SER A 148 -2.29 19.08 -10.51
C SER A 148 -0.90 18.57 -10.13
N GLU A 149 -0.78 17.81 -9.04
CA GLU A 149 0.51 17.32 -8.55
C GLU A 149 0.83 15.93 -9.11
N SER A 150 2.00 15.79 -9.75
CA SER A 150 2.50 14.50 -10.23
C SER A 150 3.21 13.75 -9.10
N PHE A 151 2.50 12.82 -8.47
CA PHE A 151 3.07 11.95 -7.46
C PHE A 151 3.67 10.68 -8.07
N PRO A 152 4.85 10.23 -7.64
CA PRO A 152 5.39 8.92 -8.00
C PRO A 152 4.69 7.82 -7.19
N VAL A 153 3.38 7.60 -7.44
CA VAL A 153 2.51 6.72 -6.65
C VAL A 153 3.06 5.30 -6.49
N ALA A 154 3.63 4.74 -7.55
CA ALA A 154 4.24 3.40 -7.52
C ALA A 154 5.44 3.32 -6.55
N ALA A 155 6.21 4.41 -6.42
CA ALA A 155 7.32 4.48 -5.46
C ALA A 155 6.82 4.63 -4.03
N ILE A 156 5.78 5.46 -3.81
CA ILE A 156 5.13 5.59 -2.50
C ILE A 156 4.60 4.23 -2.02
N HIS A 157 3.88 3.52 -2.91
CA HIS A 157 3.37 2.18 -2.63
C HIS A 157 4.51 1.22 -2.25
N ARG A 158 5.59 1.19 -3.04
CA ARG A 158 6.74 0.33 -2.78
C ARG A 158 7.38 0.65 -1.43
N SER A 159 7.65 1.91 -1.13
CA SER A 159 8.27 2.31 0.15
C SER A 159 7.39 1.98 1.35
N LEU A 160 6.07 2.17 1.24
CA LEU A 160 5.13 1.76 2.29
C LEU A 160 5.15 0.24 2.49
N PHE A 161 5.11 -0.52 1.39
CA PHE A 161 5.10 -1.98 1.44
C PHE A 161 6.42 -2.54 1.98
N ASP A 162 7.56 -1.98 1.59
CA ASP A 162 8.88 -2.35 2.09
C ASP A 162 9.00 -2.04 3.59
N GLU A 163 8.42 -0.93 4.07
CA GLU A 163 8.38 -0.62 5.50
C GLU A 163 7.49 -1.62 6.27
N ILE A 164 6.32 -1.97 5.74
CA ILE A 164 5.45 -3.01 6.32
C ILE A 164 6.19 -4.33 6.38
N ARG A 165 6.87 -4.73 5.30
CA ARG A 165 7.65 -5.97 5.22
C ARG A 165 8.80 -5.95 6.22
N ARG A 166 9.53 -4.85 6.31
CA ARG A 166 10.65 -4.66 7.24
C ARG A 166 10.18 -4.78 8.70
N ARG A 167 9.06 -4.15 9.07
CA ARG A 167 8.50 -4.26 10.43
C ARG A 167 7.94 -5.65 10.71
N SER A 168 7.26 -6.27 9.74
CA SER A 168 6.66 -7.60 9.88
C SER A 168 7.70 -8.70 10.07
N ASN A 169 8.83 -8.60 9.36
CA ASN A 169 9.95 -9.54 9.44
C ASN A 169 10.84 -9.35 10.68
N ARG A 170 10.52 -8.42 11.59
CA ARG A 170 11.23 -8.33 12.86
C ARG A 170 10.91 -9.54 13.71
N GLU A 171 11.94 -10.35 13.96
CA GLU A 171 11.89 -11.45 14.90
C GLU A 171 12.05 -10.94 16.34
N GLY A 172 11.27 -11.51 17.25
CA GLY A 172 11.26 -11.13 18.66
C GLY A 172 10.09 -11.78 19.39
N THR A 173 10.20 -11.86 20.71
CA THR A 173 9.08 -12.14 21.60
C THR A 173 8.69 -10.83 22.27
N TRP A 174 7.39 -10.52 22.28
CA TRP A 174 6.88 -9.28 22.85
C TRP A 174 5.88 -9.65 23.94
N ASP A 175 6.22 -9.33 25.19
CA ASP A 175 5.39 -9.64 26.35
C ASP A 175 4.25 -8.62 26.54
N ASP A 176 4.28 -7.51 25.80
CA ASP A 176 3.34 -6.41 25.88
C ASP A 176 2.82 -6.03 24.49
N LEU A 177 1.52 -5.78 24.40
CA LEU A 177 0.83 -5.36 23.18
C LEU A 177 1.34 -4.00 22.70
N ASP A 178 1.62 -3.05 23.59
CA ASP A 178 2.11 -1.73 23.19
C ASP A 178 3.52 -1.83 22.58
N LEU A 179 4.36 -2.71 23.11
CA LEU A 179 5.67 -3.02 22.52
C LEU A 179 5.53 -3.71 21.15
N LEU A 180 4.61 -4.65 21.01
CA LEU A 180 4.32 -5.31 19.74
C LEU A 180 3.88 -4.30 18.68
N LEU A 181 2.92 -3.43 19.01
CA LEU A 181 2.40 -2.40 18.11
C LEU A 181 3.48 -1.41 17.70
N LYS A 182 4.35 -0.99 18.62
CA LYS A 182 5.49 -0.10 18.30
C LYS A 182 6.51 -0.75 17.36
N GLN A 183 6.73 -2.07 17.49
CA GLN A 183 7.75 -2.75 16.71
C GLN A 183 7.26 -3.22 15.34
N LYS A 184 6.00 -3.67 15.25
CA LYS A 184 5.41 -4.27 14.05
C LYS A 184 4.34 -3.44 13.35
N GLY A 185 3.65 -2.56 14.07
CA GLY A 185 2.58 -1.74 13.51
C GLY A 185 3.12 -0.61 12.63
N VAL A 186 2.33 -0.17 11.66
CA VAL A 186 2.55 1.08 10.90
C VAL A 186 1.41 2.03 11.26
N SER A 187 1.74 3.17 11.85
CA SER A 187 0.75 4.15 12.30
C SER A 187 0.39 5.15 11.20
N ARG A 188 -0.71 5.88 11.38
CA ARG A 188 -1.05 7.04 10.54
C ARG A 188 0.08 8.08 10.52
N SER A 189 0.73 8.30 11.66
CA SER A 189 1.87 9.23 11.75
C SER A 189 3.07 8.76 10.93
N ASP A 190 3.29 7.44 10.82
CA ASP A 190 4.34 6.88 9.95
C ASP A 190 4.01 7.13 8.48
N PHE A 191 2.74 6.94 8.10
CA PHE A 191 2.27 7.22 6.75
C PHE A 191 2.37 8.71 6.41
N GLU A 192 1.97 9.61 7.31
CA GLU A 192 2.09 11.05 7.11
C GLU A 192 3.56 11.50 7.01
N LYS A 193 4.47 10.87 7.76
CA LYS A 193 5.92 11.08 7.61
C LYS A 193 6.46 10.60 6.26
N LEU A 194 5.92 9.51 5.71
CA LEU A 194 6.26 9.07 4.36
C LEU A 194 5.76 10.10 3.33
N LEU A 195 4.51 10.55 3.47
CA LEU A 195 3.90 11.51 2.55
C LEU A 195 4.60 12.87 2.57
N SER A 196 5.00 13.37 3.74
CA SER A 196 5.71 14.65 3.84
C SER A 196 7.05 14.67 3.12
N LYS A 197 7.69 13.50 2.93
CA LYS A 197 8.93 13.36 2.14
C LYS A 197 8.70 13.38 0.64
N VAL A 198 7.49 12.99 0.21
CA VAL A 198 7.13 12.83 -1.20
C VAL A 198 6.37 14.03 -1.74
N HIS A 199 5.67 14.76 -0.88
CA HIS A 199 4.95 15.96 -1.27
C HIS A 199 5.92 16.98 -1.88
N PRO A 200 5.78 17.30 -3.18
CA PRO A 200 6.62 18.28 -3.83
C PRO A 200 6.36 19.65 -3.18
N ARG A 201 7.39 20.26 -2.56
CA ARG A 201 7.27 21.61 -1.97
C ARG A 201 6.93 22.66 -3.04
N ARG A 202 7.26 22.39 -4.30
CA ARG A 202 6.85 23.11 -5.51
C ARG A 202 6.65 22.09 -6.64
N ASP A 203 5.96 22.49 -7.70
CA ASP A 203 5.92 21.71 -8.94
C ASP A 203 7.35 21.38 -9.39
N ALA A 204 7.66 20.09 -9.36
CA ALA A 204 8.99 19.57 -9.62
C ALA A 204 9.44 19.90 -11.06
N GLU A 205 8.51 19.95 -12.01
CA GLU A 205 8.84 20.28 -13.39
C GLU A 205 9.15 21.78 -13.54
N SER A 206 8.40 22.65 -12.87
CA SER A 206 8.72 24.07 -12.79
C SER A 206 10.08 24.35 -12.13
N GLN A 207 10.39 23.65 -11.03
CA GLN A 207 11.71 23.75 -10.37
C GLN A 207 12.85 23.34 -11.31
N TRP A 208 12.70 22.21 -12.00
CA TRP A 208 13.72 21.76 -12.95
C TRP A 208 13.88 22.75 -14.13
N LEU A 209 12.80 23.37 -14.58
CA LEU A 209 12.86 24.37 -15.64
C LEU A 209 13.64 25.62 -15.21
N GLU A 210 13.47 26.09 -13.97
CA GLU A 210 14.26 27.19 -13.40
C GLU A 210 15.74 26.82 -13.28
N LEU A 211 16.03 25.67 -12.66
CA LEU A 211 17.39 25.14 -12.55
C LEU A 211 18.05 24.97 -13.91
N SER A 212 17.34 24.45 -14.91
CA SER A 212 17.89 24.26 -16.25
C SER A 212 18.33 25.58 -16.90
N LYS A 213 17.65 26.70 -16.58
CA LYS A 213 18.05 28.04 -17.05
C LYS A 213 19.29 28.54 -16.31
N GLU A 214 19.42 28.26 -15.02
CA GLU A 214 20.61 28.60 -14.23
C GLU A 214 21.84 27.77 -14.62
N LEU A 215 21.67 26.48 -14.91
CA LEU A 215 22.73 25.65 -15.46
C LEU A 215 23.16 26.13 -16.86
N GLU A 216 22.23 26.75 -17.60
CA GLU A 216 22.53 27.38 -18.87
C GLU A 216 23.32 28.69 -18.72
N SER A 217 22.96 29.55 -17.78
CA SER A 217 23.74 30.76 -17.48
C SER A 217 25.13 30.42 -16.92
N ALA A 218 25.26 29.33 -16.16
CA ALA A 218 26.53 28.78 -15.67
C ALA A 218 27.38 28.09 -16.77
N SER A 219 26.99 28.19 -18.04
CA SER A 219 27.74 27.64 -19.19
C SER A 219 27.95 26.11 -19.15
N ILE A 220 27.05 25.37 -18.48
CA ILE A 220 27.14 23.90 -18.45
C ILE A 220 26.72 23.34 -19.82
N PRO A 221 27.50 22.41 -20.42
CA PRO A 221 27.19 21.83 -21.73
C PRO A 221 25.81 21.16 -21.77
N VAL A 222 25.07 21.36 -22.86
CA VAL A 222 23.70 20.84 -23.06
C VAL A 222 23.60 19.33 -22.78
N ARG A 223 24.56 18.53 -23.25
CA ARG A 223 24.56 17.07 -23.00
C ARG A 223 24.66 16.74 -21.52
N ARG A 224 25.45 17.50 -20.76
CA ARG A 224 25.59 17.33 -19.32
C ARG A 224 24.32 17.74 -18.60
N ARG A 225 23.69 18.86 -19.01
CA ARG A 225 22.39 19.29 -18.45
C ARG A 225 21.29 18.24 -18.63
N ILE A 226 21.17 17.63 -19.81
CA ILE A 226 20.21 16.54 -20.06
C ILE A 226 20.47 15.35 -19.13
N ARG A 227 21.75 14.97 -18.96
CA ARG A 227 22.13 13.84 -18.10
C ARG A 227 21.82 14.13 -16.63
N ILE A 228 22.15 15.33 -16.15
CA ILE A 228 21.81 15.79 -14.79
C ILE A 228 20.28 15.79 -14.60
N GLY A 229 19.50 16.26 -15.58
CA GLY A 229 18.03 16.25 -15.49
C GLY A 229 17.45 14.84 -15.36
N ASN A 230 17.91 13.90 -16.18
CA ASN A 230 17.50 12.50 -16.06
C ASN A 230 17.84 11.93 -14.67
N PHE A 231 19.03 12.23 -14.15
CA PHE A 231 19.43 11.81 -12.81
C PHE A 231 18.64 12.53 -11.71
N TRP A 232 18.21 13.77 -11.93
CA TRP A 232 17.41 14.55 -10.99
C TRP A 232 16.02 13.93 -10.81
N HIS A 233 15.34 13.61 -11.92
CA HIS A 233 14.05 12.91 -11.88
C HIS A 233 14.19 11.50 -11.29
N ARG A 234 15.28 10.80 -11.62
CA ARG A 234 15.57 9.47 -11.07
C ARG A 234 15.77 9.53 -9.56
N TYR A 235 16.61 10.45 -9.08
CA TYR A 235 16.87 10.65 -7.66
C TYR A 235 15.61 11.03 -6.88
N ARG A 236 14.74 11.88 -7.46
CA ARG A 236 13.44 12.25 -6.89
C ARG A 236 12.59 11.03 -6.51
N VAL A 237 12.65 9.97 -7.32
CA VAL A 237 11.93 8.71 -7.07
C VAL A 237 12.70 7.81 -6.11
N GLU A 238 14.01 7.64 -6.33
CA GLU A 238 14.85 6.73 -5.53
C GLU A 238 14.96 7.15 -4.07
N ARG A 239 14.95 8.45 -3.75
CA ARG A 239 15.06 8.96 -2.36
C ARG A 239 13.88 8.60 -1.45
N ILE A 240 12.75 8.20 -2.04
CA ILE A 240 11.54 7.78 -1.32
C ILE A 240 11.76 6.39 -0.70
N ASP A 241 12.65 5.59 -1.28
CA ASP A 241 12.99 4.27 -0.76
C ASP A 241 14.01 4.40 0.39
N GLU A 242 13.52 4.20 1.62
CA GLU A 242 14.33 4.21 2.84
C GLU A 242 15.12 2.93 3.05
N SER A 243 14.78 1.85 2.33
CA SER A 243 15.51 0.57 2.43
C SER A 243 16.90 0.64 1.82
N ASN A 244 17.14 1.60 0.92
CA ASN A 244 18.42 1.80 0.27
C ASN A 244 19.40 2.59 1.17
N GLU A 245 20.04 1.88 2.10
CA GLU A 245 21.01 2.48 3.04
C GLU A 245 22.18 3.19 2.34
N ILE A 246 22.62 2.69 1.19
CA ILE A 246 23.75 3.28 0.45
C ILE A 246 23.37 4.66 -0.07
N LEU A 247 22.17 4.79 -0.65
CA LEU A 247 21.65 6.06 -1.14
C LEU A 247 21.43 7.05 0.02
N GLN A 248 20.86 6.60 1.14
CA GLN A 248 20.62 7.46 2.30
C GLN A 248 21.94 7.98 2.89
N ARG A 249 22.96 7.12 3.06
CA ARG A 249 24.29 7.57 3.53
C ARG A 249 24.92 8.62 2.60
N ARG A 250 24.79 8.43 1.28
CA ARG A 250 25.30 9.40 0.30
C ARG A 250 24.53 10.71 0.36
N ARG A 251 23.20 10.63 0.50
CA ARG A 251 22.33 11.79 0.68
C ARG A 251 22.71 12.58 1.92
N ASP A 252 22.91 11.93 3.06
CA ASP A 252 23.31 12.59 4.30
C ASP A 252 24.64 13.34 4.14
N ALA A 253 25.60 12.75 3.42
CA ALA A 253 26.86 13.41 3.09
C ALA A 253 26.65 14.65 2.19
N VAL A 254 25.80 14.54 1.16
CA VAL A 254 25.47 15.67 0.26
C VAL A 254 24.77 16.78 1.03
N VAL A 255 23.79 16.45 1.86
CA VAL A 255 23.05 17.41 2.70
C VAL A 255 24.00 18.13 3.66
N ALA A 256 24.89 17.42 4.33
CA ALA A 256 25.88 18.02 5.24
C ALA A 256 26.80 19.03 4.52
N VAL A 257 27.19 18.76 3.27
CA VAL A 257 27.97 19.70 2.47
C VAL A 257 27.12 20.92 2.08
N ILE A 258 25.88 20.71 1.67
CA ILE A 258 24.99 21.81 1.28
C ILE A 258 24.67 22.72 2.47
N GLU A 259 24.39 22.16 3.64
CA GLU A 259 24.16 22.93 4.87
C GLU A 259 25.37 23.82 5.19
N GLN A 260 26.60 23.30 5.04
CA GLN A 260 27.82 24.12 5.19
C GLN A 260 27.89 25.27 4.18
N LEU A 261 27.48 25.04 2.93
CA LEU A 261 27.50 26.06 1.88
C LEU A 261 26.41 27.13 2.10
N ILE A 262 25.22 26.73 2.53
CA ILE A 262 24.13 27.64 2.91
C ILE A 262 24.55 28.49 4.12
N MET A 263 25.17 27.88 5.15
CA MET A 263 25.71 28.62 6.29
C MET A 263 26.82 29.60 5.89
N ALA A 264 27.56 29.31 4.82
CA ALA A 264 28.56 30.20 4.24
C ALA A 264 27.96 31.29 3.33
N GLY A 265 26.63 31.31 3.12
CA GLY A 265 25.94 32.28 2.27
C GLY A 265 26.14 32.06 0.77
N ILE A 266 26.46 30.83 0.36
CA ILE A 266 26.68 30.49 -1.05
C ILE A 266 25.33 30.11 -1.67
N GLU A 267 24.81 31.00 -2.52
CA GLU A 267 23.56 30.79 -3.25
C GLU A 267 23.78 30.40 -4.73
N ASP A 268 25.01 30.55 -5.23
CA ASP A 268 25.34 30.28 -6.64
C ASP A 268 25.41 28.77 -6.93
N VAL A 269 24.56 28.30 -7.83
CA VAL A 269 24.46 26.89 -8.24
C VAL A 269 25.77 26.34 -8.79
N SER A 270 26.54 27.16 -9.52
CA SER A 270 27.81 26.70 -10.11
C SER A 270 28.85 26.39 -9.03
N THR A 271 28.87 27.19 -7.97
CA THR A 271 29.72 27.03 -6.80
C THR A 271 29.28 25.84 -5.94
N VAL A 272 27.97 25.62 -5.79
CA VAL A 272 27.44 24.44 -5.09
C VAL A 272 27.86 23.15 -5.80
N LEU A 273 27.74 23.12 -7.14
CA LEU A 273 28.14 21.94 -7.92
C LEU A 273 29.64 21.65 -7.84
N SER A 274 30.49 22.68 -7.88
CA SER A 274 31.94 22.49 -7.81
C SER A 274 32.36 21.96 -6.42
N GLU A 275 31.85 22.57 -5.35
CA GLU A 275 32.16 22.19 -3.97
C GLU A 275 31.66 20.78 -3.61
N VAL A 276 30.44 20.43 -4.01
CA VAL A 276 29.91 19.08 -3.76
C VAL A 276 30.69 18.04 -4.56
N SER A 277 31.02 18.31 -5.83
CA SER A 277 31.81 17.37 -6.63
C SER A 277 33.24 17.19 -6.13
N ALA A 278 33.81 18.21 -5.48
CA ALA A 278 35.15 18.17 -4.88
C ALA A 278 35.15 17.37 -3.56
N LYS A 279 34.14 17.56 -2.72
CA LYS A 279 34.03 16.88 -1.41
C LYS A 279 33.48 15.46 -1.51
N ILE A 280 32.65 15.18 -2.51
CA ILE A 280 32.01 13.89 -2.73
C ILE A 280 32.32 13.42 -4.17
N PRO A 281 33.48 12.79 -4.37
CA PRO A 281 33.86 12.31 -5.70
C PRO A 281 32.96 11.16 -6.17
N ALA A 282 32.98 10.93 -7.48
CA ALA A 282 32.34 9.76 -8.07
C ALA A 282 32.96 8.48 -7.51
N ASP A 283 32.13 7.46 -7.29
CA ASP A 283 32.57 6.12 -6.90
C ASP A 283 31.98 5.09 -7.87
N GLN A 284 32.21 3.80 -7.59
CA GLN A 284 31.68 2.72 -8.44
C GLN A 284 30.15 2.64 -8.43
N SER A 285 29.48 3.24 -7.44
CA SER A 285 28.04 3.17 -7.25
C SER A 285 27.31 4.38 -7.83
N PHE A 286 27.96 5.55 -7.91
CA PHE A 286 27.34 6.80 -8.32
C PHE A 286 28.23 7.67 -9.21
N ASP A 287 27.69 8.04 -10.37
CA ASP A 287 28.29 8.99 -11.31
C ASP A 287 28.40 10.40 -10.66
N SER A 288 29.40 11.17 -11.08
CA SER A 288 29.57 12.57 -10.71
C SER A 288 28.32 13.40 -11.04
N ASP A 289 27.70 13.15 -12.19
CA ASP A 289 26.49 13.87 -12.58
C ASP A 289 25.25 13.44 -11.81
N TYR A 290 25.22 12.20 -11.30
CA TYR A 290 24.19 11.77 -10.36
C TYR A 290 24.33 12.51 -9.02
N THR A 291 25.57 12.64 -8.53
CA THR A 291 25.86 13.41 -7.30
C THR A 291 25.50 14.90 -7.47
N CYS A 292 25.78 15.48 -8.64
CA CYS A 292 25.33 16.84 -8.98
C CYS A 292 23.79 16.95 -8.95
N ALA A 293 23.09 15.98 -9.53
CA ALA A 293 21.63 15.97 -9.53
C ALA A 293 21.03 15.85 -8.10
N MET A 294 21.62 15.01 -7.25
CA MET A 294 21.28 14.93 -5.83
C MET A 294 21.47 16.29 -5.15
N ALA A 295 22.60 16.94 -5.42
CA ALA A 295 22.94 18.22 -4.80
C ALA A 295 21.94 19.32 -5.16
N LEU A 296 21.61 19.45 -6.45
CA LEU A 296 20.62 20.42 -6.92
C LEU A 296 19.24 20.16 -6.32
N TYR A 297 18.84 18.89 -6.25
CA TYR A 297 17.56 18.52 -5.68
C TYR A 297 17.47 18.89 -4.20
N GLU A 298 18.48 18.54 -3.40
CA GLU A 298 18.48 18.84 -1.97
C GLU A 298 18.64 20.35 -1.71
N PHE A 299 19.49 21.05 -2.48
CA PHE A 299 19.66 22.50 -2.36
C PHE A 299 18.34 23.26 -2.55
N CYS A 300 17.51 22.88 -3.52
CA CYS A 300 16.20 23.51 -3.71
C CYS A 300 15.14 23.14 -2.67
N ASN A 301 15.39 22.11 -1.85
CA ASN A 301 14.43 21.58 -0.89
C ASN A 301 14.86 21.75 0.58
N ILE A 302 16.11 22.10 0.86
CA ILE A 302 16.58 22.49 2.20
C ILE A 302 15.95 23.86 2.55
N GLU A 303 15.41 23.97 3.76
CA GLU A 303 14.81 25.21 4.22
C GLU A 303 15.87 26.30 4.35
N ASP A 304 15.60 27.48 3.80
CA ASP A 304 16.25 28.70 4.23
C ASP A 304 15.88 28.89 5.72
N PRO A 305 16.85 28.92 6.66
CA PRO A 305 16.56 29.05 8.09
C PRO A 305 15.82 30.35 8.47
N VAL A 306 15.61 31.25 7.50
CA VAL A 306 14.93 32.54 7.65
C VAL A 306 13.40 32.44 7.58
N VAL A 307 12.81 31.41 6.97
CA VAL A 307 11.36 31.36 6.69
C VAL A 307 10.51 30.77 7.83
N GLN A 308 11.11 30.35 8.95
CA GLN A 308 10.37 29.92 10.15
C GLN A 308 9.65 31.05 10.91
N LYS A 309 9.54 32.27 10.36
CA LYS A 309 8.83 33.39 10.98
C LYS A 309 7.69 33.97 10.16
N THR A 310 6.84 33.17 9.53
CA THR A 310 5.47 33.65 9.18
C THR A 310 4.56 32.50 8.83
N HIS A 311 4.03 31.80 9.82
CA HIS A 311 2.61 31.43 9.79
C HIS A 311 2.08 31.53 11.23
N PRO A 312 1.15 32.45 11.51
CA PRO A 312 0.55 32.57 12.83
C PRO A 312 -0.24 31.30 13.12
N GLN A 313 -0.01 30.70 14.29
CA GLN A 313 -0.88 29.65 14.81
C GLN A 313 -2.32 30.17 14.84
N PRO A 314 -3.32 29.38 14.45
CA PRO A 314 -4.71 29.71 14.77
C PRO A 314 -4.83 29.71 16.29
N SER A 315 -5.22 30.87 16.83
CA SER A 315 -5.54 31.05 18.23
C SER A 315 -6.58 30.02 18.65
N GLU A 316 -6.20 29.13 19.56
CA GLU A 316 -7.11 28.49 20.49
C GLU A 316 -7.77 29.61 21.32
N GLU A 317 -8.95 30.06 20.90
CA GLU A 317 -9.92 30.62 21.82
C GLU A 317 -10.91 29.51 22.16
N ALA A 318 -10.69 28.92 23.34
CA ALA A 318 -11.72 28.32 24.19
C ALA A 318 -11.96 29.30 25.35
N PRO A 319 -13.12 29.30 26.03
CA PRO A 319 -14.05 28.18 26.21
C PRO A 319 -15.45 28.34 25.60
#